data_AF-A0A935ADI2-F1
#
_entry.id   AF-A0A935ADI2-F1
#
_cell.length_a   1.000
_cell.length_b   1.000
_cell.length_c   1.000
_cell.angle_alpha   90.00
_cell.angle_beta   90.00
_cell.angle_gamma   90.00
#
_symmetry.space_group_name_H-M   'P 1'
#
loop_
_entity.id
_entity.type
_entity.pdbx_description
1 polymer ?
#
loop_
_entity_poly.entity_id
_entity_poly.type
_entity_poly.pdbx_seq_one_letter_code
_entity_poly.pdbx_strand_id
1 'polypeptide(L)' 'MPGDDRRRQRPAEFTLDDPTLGLYLPPMTWGVQYKHSADALLLVFASHYYDADDYIRDYQCFLDTVAAGSGPAT' A
#
# COMPACT_ATOMS: atom_id res chain seq x y z
N MET A 1 -7.43 17.98 -25.06
CA MET A 1 -8.19 17.26 -24.01
C MET A 1 -7.25 16.24 -23.37
N PRO A 2 -6.81 16.40 -22.12
CA PRO A 2 -6.00 15.39 -21.47
C PRO A 2 -6.94 14.36 -20.82
N GLY A 3 -7.03 13.19 -21.45
CA GLY A 3 -7.78 12.05 -20.94
C GLY A 3 -6.97 10.80 -21.24
N ASP A 4 -6.89 9.94 -20.23
CA ASP A 4 -6.39 8.56 -20.29
C ASP A 4 -4.87 8.35 -20.09
N ASP A 5 -4.38 8.73 -18.91
CA ASP A 5 -3.26 8.05 -18.26
C ASP A 5 -3.81 7.26 -17.06
N ARG A 6 -4.64 6.25 -17.32
CA ARG A 6 -4.99 5.23 -16.31
C ARG A 6 -3.73 4.40 -16.06
N ARG A 7 -2.84 4.98 -15.27
CA ARG A 7 -1.51 4.49 -14.92
C ARG A 7 -1.57 3.00 -14.61
N ARG A 8 -1.03 2.18 -15.52
CA ARG A 8 -0.45 0.89 -15.12
C ARG A 8 0.75 1.22 -14.24
N GLN A 9 0.51 1.41 -12.95
CA GLN A 9 1.59 1.64 -12.01
C GLN A 9 2.42 0.35 -11.95
N ARG A 10 3.62 0.40 -12.53
CA ARG A 10 4.61 -0.67 -12.34
C ARG A 10 4.92 -0.76 -10.85
N PRO A 11 5.13 -1.97 -10.31
CA PRO A 11 5.62 -2.13 -8.94
C PRO A 11 6.89 -1.29 -8.77
N ALA A 12 6.92 -0.46 -7.73
CA ALA A 12 8.12 0.24 -7.30
C ALA A 12 8.68 -0.49 -6.07
N GLU A 13 9.99 -0.74 -6.08
CA GLU A 13 10.72 -1.35 -4.97
C GLU A 13 11.53 -0.25 -4.28
N PHE A 14 11.44 -0.19 -2.96
CA PHE A 14 12.18 0.76 -2.12
C PHE A 14 12.86 0.00 -0.99
N THR A 15 14.12 0.32 -0.71
CA THR A 15 14.83 -0.16 0.47
C THR A 15 14.70 0.87 1.59
N LEU A 16 14.31 0.43 2.79
CA LEU A 16 14.26 1.26 3.99
C LEU A 16 15.42 0.86 4.91
N ASP A 17 16.56 1.52 4.75
CA ASP A 17 17.79 1.31 5.52
C ASP A 17 18.27 2.56 6.28
N ASP A 18 17.59 3.69 6.10
CA ASP A 18 17.79 4.94 6.84
C ASP A 18 16.58 5.21 7.76
N PRO A 19 16.77 5.26 9.09
CA PRO A 19 15.66 5.47 10.05
C PRO A 19 15.02 6.86 9.95
N THR A 20 15.61 7.81 9.21
CA THR A 20 15.04 9.13 8.95
C THR A 20 14.09 9.16 7.75
N LEU A 21 14.04 8.08 6.97
CA LEU A 21 13.15 7.93 5.82
C LEU A 21 11.94 7.08 6.17
N GLY A 22 10.76 7.56 5.78
CA GLY A 22 9.50 6.83 5.90
C GLY A 22 8.82 6.70 4.54
N LEU A 23 8.09 5.61 4.36
CA LEU A 23 7.25 5.39 3.19
C LEU A 23 5.78 5.64 3.56
N TYR A 24 5.13 6.59 2.88
CA TYR A 24 3.70 6.83 3.04
C TYR A 24 2.90 5.94 2.09
N LEU A 25 2.00 5.13 2.64
CA LEU A 25 1.09 4.28 1.88
C LEU A 25 -0.34 4.82 2.07
N PRO A 26 -0.92 5.51 1.07
CA PRO A 26 -2.33 5.90 1.14
C PRO A 26 -3.24 4.66 1.09
N PRO A 27 -4.53 4.79 1.47
CA PRO A 27 -5.52 3.72 1.29
C PRO A 27 -5.51 3.18 -0.14
N MET A 28 -5.84 1.90 -0.28
CA MET A 28 -5.83 1.21 -1.57
C MET A 28 -4.45 1.16 -2.25
N THR A 29 -3.38 1.04 -1.45
CA THR A 29 -2.03 0.70 -1.92
C THR A 29 -1.72 -0.75 -1.58
N TRP A 30 -1.46 -1.59 -2.59
CA TRP A 30 -0.99 -2.96 -2.35
C TRP A 30 0.50 -2.97 -2.02
N GLY A 31 0.85 -3.34 -0.79
CA GLY A 31 2.23 -3.37 -0.30
C GLY A 31 2.69 -4.78 0.06
N VAL A 32 3.97 -5.08 -0.23
CA VAL A 32 4.66 -6.29 0.26
C VAL A 32 5.96 -5.85 0.91
N GLN A 33 6.21 -6.34 2.12
CA GLN A 33 7.46 -6.12 2.86
C GLN A 33 8.22 -7.45 2.89
N TYR A 34 9.48 -7.44 2.48
CA TYR A 34 10.30 -8.64 2.33
C TYR A 34 11.79 -8.30 2.41
N LYS A 35 12.67 -9.32 2.37
CA LYS A 35 14.14 -9.17 2.50
C LYS A 35 14.60 -8.44 3.77
N HIS A 36 13.91 -8.66 4.89
CA HIS A 36 14.38 -8.17 6.19
C HIS A 36 15.78 -8.72 6.51
N SER A 37 16.70 -7.84 6.94
CA SER A 37 17.95 -8.28 7.56
C SER A 37 17.67 -8.96 8.90
N ALA A 38 18.64 -9.72 9.41
CA ALA A 38 18.48 -10.47 10.66
C ALA A 38 18.17 -9.57 11.88
N ASP A 39 18.58 -8.30 11.81
CA ASP A 39 18.41 -7.27 12.83
C ASP A 39 17.36 -6.19 12.45
N ALA A 40 16.61 -6.39 11.37
CA ALA A 40 15.64 -5.41 10.91
C ALA A 40 14.50 -5.20 11.93
N LEU A 41 14.19 -3.94 12.22
CA LEU A 41 13.00 -3.51 12.96
C LEU A 41 12.18 -2.58 12.08
N LEU A 42 10.91 -2.92 11.85
CA LEU A 42 9.98 -2.08 11.09
C LEU A 42 8.93 -1.47 12.01
N LEU A 43 8.85 -0.15 12.03
CA LEU A 43 7.82 0.61 12.72
C LEU A 43 6.74 1.06 11.72
N VAL A 44 5.48 0.79 12.04
CA VAL A 44 4.33 1.19 11.23
C VAL A 44 3.39 2.04 12.07
N PHE A 45 3.06 3.24 11.58
CA PHE A 45 1.97 4.05 12.11
C PHE A 45 0.74 3.82 11.24
N ALA A 46 -0.38 3.45 11.87
CA ALA A 46 -1.67 3.31 11.23
C ALA A 46 -2.57 4.47 11.68
N SER A 47 -3.39 4.99 10.77
CA SER A 47 -4.37 6.05 11.08
C SER A 47 -5.58 5.52 11.85
N HIS A 48 -5.84 4.21 11.78
CA HIS A 48 -6.98 3.55 12.41
C HIS A 48 -6.51 2.48 13.40
N TYR A 49 -7.39 2.17 14.36
CA TYR A 49 -7.24 0.96 15.14
C TYR A 49 -7.37 -0.28 14.25
N TYR A 50 -6.82 -1.40 14.73
CA TYR A 50 -6.92 -2.65 14.01
C TYR A 50 -8.38 -3.06 13.79
N ASP A 51 -8.73 -3.29 12.54
CA ASP A 51 -9.96 -3.92 12.10
C ASP A 51 -9.60 -5.02 11.09
N ALA A 52 -10.03 -6.25 11.34
CA ALA A 52 -9.76 -7.38 10.47
C ALA A 52 -10.50 -7.26 9.12
N ASP A 53 -11.64 -6.59 9.11
CA ASP A 53 -12.53 -6.48 7.96
C ASP A 53 -12.05 -5.42 6.95
N ASP A 54 -11.13 -4.54 7.34
CA ASP A 54 -10.50 -3.53 6.45
C ASP A 54 -9.42 -4.13 5.52
N TYR A 55 -9.04 -5.40 5.73
CA TYR A 55 -7.99 -6.05 4.93
C TYR A 55 -8.53 -6.69 3.64
N ILE A 56 -8.09 -6.18 2.49
CA ILE A 56 -8.22 -6.89 1.21
C ILE A 56 -7.01 -7.82 1.01
N ARG A 57 -7.21 -9.14 1.12
CA ARG A 57 -6.13 -10.14 1.07
C ARG A 57 -6.00 -10.85 -0.28
N ASP A 58 -7.01 -10.78 -1.12
CA ASP A 58 -6.99 -11.33 -2.46
C ASP A 58 -6.64 -10.22 -3.47
N TYR A 59 -5.64 -10.49 -4.32
CA TYR A 59 -5.15 -9.47 -5.24
C TYR A 59 -6.16 -9.14 -6.33
N GLN A 60 -6.97 -10.10 -6.77
CA GLN A 60 -8.01 -9.84 -7.76
C GLN A 60 -9.11 -8.94 -7.17
N CYS A 61 -9.55 -9.22 -5.95
CA CYS A 61 -10.48 -8.37 -5.19
C CYS A 61 -9.94 -6.95 -5.01
N PHE A 62 -8.64 -6.78 -4.75
CA PHE A 62 -8.00 -5.47 -4.69
C PHE A 62 -8.09 -4.72 -6.02
N LEU A 63 -7.73 -5.37 -7.13
CA LEU A 63 -7.79 -4.76 -8.47
C LEU A 63 -9.22 -4.32 -8.81
N ASP A 64 -10.21 -5.16 -8.49
CA ASP A 64 -11.62 -4.87 -8.73
C ASP A 64 -12.09 -3.67 -7.88
N THR A 65 -11.67 -3.59 -6.61
CA THR A 65 -12.00 -2.49 -5.70
C THR A 65 -11.41 -1.15 -6.15
N VAL A 66 -10.14 -1.16 -6.58
CA VAL A 66 -9.46 0.03 -7.13
C VAL A 66 -10.12 0.49 -8.42
N ALA A 67 -10.48 -0.45 -9.31
CA ALA A 67 -11.16 -0.14 -10.56
C ALA A 67 -12.56 0.46 -10.34
N ALA A 68 -13.26 0.03 -9.28
CA ALA A 68 -14.57 0.55 -8.89
C ALA A 68 -14.51 1.93 -8.21
N GLY A 69 -13.32 2.48 -7.90
CA GLY A 69 -13.17 3.74 -7.18
C GLY A 69 -13.75 3.72 -5.76
N SER A 70 -13.99 2.53 -5.22
CA SER A 70 -14.66 2.31 -3.94
C SER A 70 -13.61 2.26 -2.83
N GLY A 71 -12.93 3.38 -2.58
CA GLY A 71 -12.11 3.53 -1.38
C GLY A 71 -12.97 3.77 -0.14
N PRO A 72 -12.49 3.45 1.08
CA PRO A 72 -13.19 3.84 2.29
C PRO A 72 -13.40 5.35 2.30
N ALA A 73 -14.64 5.79 2.56
CA ALA A 73 -14.95 7.19 2.78
C ALA A 73 -14.23 7.65 4.05
N THR A 74 -13.44 8.72 3.94
CA THR A 74 -12.81 9.43 5.06
C THR A 74 -13.79 9.76 6.18
#